data_AF-A0A7Y6A863-F1
#
_entry.id   AF-A0A7Y6A863-F1
#
_cell.length_a   1.000
_cell.length_b   1.000
_cell.length_c   1.000
_cell.angle_alpha   90.00
_cell.angle_beta   90.00
_cell.angle_gamma   90.00
#
_symmetry.space_group_name_H-M   'P 1'
#
loop_
_entity.id
_entity.type
_entity.pdbx_description
1 polymer ?
#
loop_
_entity_poly.entity_id
_entity_poly.type
_entity_poly.pdbx_seq_one_letter_code
_entity_poly.pdbx_strand_id
1 'polypeptide(L)'
;MTAIQPREPRPQAAAEIIEPESDPGSARIRHVLTVDGTMLRLAPATPRDEPAVAALFDGLSQESLRMRFFGSSDRVAPEAVHSISSMRAPEGAAMLAWSGDDVVGAAEFHATDPGEAEVAVAVADAWHHRGVGTLLLEHLADLARGQGIRRWVADVLADNRPMLRVFQDMGLPLHRRLEAGVVRAVLPLDLSADDPGREEYLTAMGLRERRADAASLLPLFRPTTVAVVGAGHREDSVGRALLANIVASGCADGVYVLHPTASAIAGVPAYPHVDELPRLPELVVVAVPAKAVPEVAEECGQAGVAALLVVTSGLSGDQAQQLRDTCHRHGMRMVGPNCLGIADTAGSRPLNAHFAKVGPAPGAAGLAVQSGGVAIALLKQLNRLGIGVSTFASLGDKYDVSGNDMLQWFETDPHTELAVLHLESFGNPRKFSRIARRAGRAIPVLTVDAGRSPSA
;
A
#
# COMPACT_ATOMS: atom_id res chain seq x y z
N MET A 1 -28.54 26.73 -32.36
CA MET A 1 -28.11 25.31 -32.29
C MET A 1 -26.70 25.23 -32.84
N THR A 2 -25.71 25.32 -31.96
CA THR A 2 -24.30 25.26 -32.35
C THR A 2 -23.81 23.85 -32.05
N ALA A 3 -23.49 23.10 -33.10
CA ALA A 3 -23.05 21.73 -33.02
C ALA A 3 -21.72 21.62 -32.27
N ILE A 4 -21.67 20.75 -31.27
CA ILE A 4 -20.45 20.36 -30.56
C ILE A 4 -19.69 19.42 -31.51
N GLN A 5 -18.53 19.86 -32.01
CA GLN A 5 -17.62 18.97 -32.74
C GLN A 5 -16.95 17.98 -31.77
N PRO A 6 -16.77 16.70 -32.18
CA PRO A 6 -16.02 15.73 -31.39
C PRO A 6 -14.54 16.16 -31.29
N ARG A 7 -14.01 16.17 -30.06
CA ARG A 7 -12.57 16.44 -29.80
C ARG A 7 -11.73 15.33 -30.43
N GLU A 8 -10.76 15.72 -31.27
CA GLU A 8 -9.73 14.82 -31.77
C GLU A 8 -8.88 14.24 -30.61
N PRO A 9 -8.41 12.98 -30.74
CA PRO A 9 -7.51 12.38 -29.76
C PRO A 9 -6.16 13.13 -29.79
N ARG A 10 -5.74 13.66 -28.63
CA ARG A 10 -4.44 14.32 -28.48
C ARG A 10 -3.31 13.31 -28.67
N PRO A 11 -2.19 13.70 -29.32
CA PRO A 11 -1.03 12.83 -29.45
C PRO A 11 -0.48 12.45 -28.07
N GLN A 12 -0.15 11.16 -27.90
CA GLN A 12 0.59 10.66 -26.73
C GLN A 12 1.95 11.35 -26.68
N ALA A 13 2.10 12.32 -25.78
CA ALA A 13 3.38 12.92 -25.47
C ALA A 13 4.23 11.90 -24.68
N ALA A 14 5.50 11.75 -25.04
CA ALA A 14 6.47 10.87 -24.39
C ALA A 14 6.40 10.99 -22.86
N ALA A 15 6.39 9.85 -22.18
CA ALA A 15 6.50 9.80 -20.73
C ALA A 15 7.85 10.43 -20.35
N GLU A 16 7.82 11.42 -19.46
CA GLU A 16 9.08 11.98 -18.96
C GLU A 16 9.52 11.06 -17.82
N ILE A 17 10.63 10.36 -18.04
CA ILE A 17 11.19 9.37 -17.12
C ILE A 17 11.71 10.12 -15.89
N ILE A 18 11.16 9.83 -14.71
CA ILE A 18 11.60 10.44 -13.45
C ILE A 18 12.02 9.33 -12.49
N GLU A 19 13.27 9.41 -12.04
CA GLU A 19 13.97 8.38 -11.27
C GLU A 19 13.29 8.03 -9.93
N PRO A 20 13.19 6.73 -9.58
CA PRO A 20 12.90 6.26 -8.24
C PRO A 20 14.11 6.55 -7.36
N GLU A 21 13.84 6.95 -6.13
CA GLU A 21 14.87 7.36 -5.19
C GLU A 21 15.61 6.13 -4.65
N SER A 22 16.88 5.98 -5.04
CA SER A 22 17.85 5.20 -4.27
C SER A 22 18.28 6.03 -3.06
N ASP A 23 17.61 5.85 -1.92
CA ASP A 23 18.06 6.39 -0.63
C ASP A 23 19.41 5.73 -0.25
N PRO A 24 20.54 6.48 -0.12
CA PRO A 24 21.90 5.92 0.04
C PRO A 24 22.18 5.17 1.36
N GLY A 25 21.16 4.74 2.10
CA GLY A 25 21.27 3.97 3.34
C GLY A 25 20.54 2.64 3.25
N SER A 26 21.03 1.72 2.41
CA SER A 26 20.38 0.46 2.05
C SER A 26 20.45 -0.65 3.12
N ALA A 27 20.34 -0.30 4.41
CA ALA A 27 20.25 -1.26 5.52
C ALA A 27 18.93 -1.14 6.31
N ARG A 28 17.90 -0.52 5.73
CA ARG A 28 16.68 -0.15 6.46
C ARG A 28 15.48 -0.99 6.05
N ILE A 29 14.67 -1.30 7.05
CA ILE A 29 13.32 -1.84 6.91
C ILE A 29 12.50 -0.93 5.98
N ARG A 30 11.73 -1.53 5.07
CA ARG A 30 10.83 -0.85 4.13
C ARG A 30 9.43 -1.44 4.26
N HIS A 31 8.41 -0.58 4.22
CA HIS A 31 7.03 -1.03 4.02
C HIS A 31 6.70 -0.90 2.53
N VAL A 32 6.20 -1.98 1.95
CA VAL A 32 5.83 -2.07 0.54
C VAL A 32 4.42 -2.61 0.41
N LEU A 33 3.79 -2.36 -0.72
CA LEU A 33 2.46 -2.86 -1.02
C LEU A 33 2.54 -3.87 -2.17
N THR A 34 1.90 -5.02 -2.00
CA THR A 34 1.69 -6.01 -3.06
C THR A 34 0.69 -5.49 -4.10
N VAL A 35 0.55 -6.22 -5.21
CA VAL A 35 -0.35 -5.83 -6.31
C VAL A 35 -1.81 -5.73 -5.85
N ASP A 36 -2.21 -6.53 -4.85
CA ASP A 36 -3.54 -6.49 -4.24
C ASP A 36 -3.67 -5.46 -3.10
N GLY A 37 -2.62 -4.67 -2.83
CA GLY A 37 -2.63 -3.63 -1.82
C GLY A 37 -2.29 -4.09 -0.40
N THR A 38 -1.94 -5.38 -0.21
CA THR A 38 -1.51 -5.90 1.09
C THR A 38 -0.14 -5.33 1.46
N MET A 39 0.03 -4.89 2.71
CA MET A 39 1.31 -4.37 3.18
C MET A 39 2.25 -5.50 3.59
N LEU A 40 3.50 -5.41 3.13
CA LEU A 40 4.61 -6.24 3.56
C LEU A 40 5.73 -5.38 4.13
N ARG A 41 6.48 -5.97 5.06
CA ARG A 41 7.73 -5.39 5.55
C ARG A 41 8.91 -6.10 4.88
N LEU A 42 9.71 -5.37 4.12
CA LEU A 42 10.98 -5.87 3.59
C LEU A 42 12.13 -5.49 4.52
N ALA A 43 13.00 -6.44 4.82
CA ALA A 43 14.18 -6.21 5.64
C ALA A 43 15.35 -7.10 5.20
N PRO A 44 16.60 -6.61 5.26
CA PRO A 44 17.77 -7.46 5.08
C PRO A 44 17.76 -8.62 6.07
N ALA A 45 18.14 -9.81 5.61
CA ALA A 45 18.21 -10.99 6.46
C ALA A 45 19.35 -10.88 7.48
N THR A 46 19.11 -11.37 8.69
CA THR A 46 20.07 -11.45 9.79
C THR A 46 20.18 -12.89 10.30
N PRO A 47 21.22 -13.24 11.10
CA PRO A 47 21.34 -14.60 11.64
C PRO A 47 20.17 -14.97 12.56
N ARG A 48 19.49 -13.97 13.13
CA ARG A 48 18.34 -14.21 14.02
C ARG A 48 17.10 -14.68 13.27
N ASP A 49 17.07 -14.48 11.96
CA ASP A 49 15.91 -14.80 11.12
C ASP A 49 15.95 -16.26 10.61
N GLU A 50 17.03 -17.00 10.88
CA GLU A 50 17.19 -18.41 10.45
C GLU A 50 15.97 -19.30 10.77
N PRO A 51 15.35 -19.23 11.96
CA PRO A 51 14.13 -20.01 12.23
C PRO A 51 12.95 -19.63 11.33
N ALA A 52 12.78 -18.34 11.02
CA ALA A 52 11.69 -17.87 10.18
C ALA A 52 11.92 -18.20 8.69
N VAL A 53 13.18 -18.16 8.25
CA VAL A 53 13.57 -18.61 6.90
C VAL A 53 13.39 -20.12 6.77
N ALA A 54 13.76 -20.91 7.79
CA ALA A 54 13.50 -22.34 7.81
C ALA A 54 11.99 -22.63 7.66
N ALA A 55 11.14 -21.95 8.43
CA ALA A 55 9.69 -22.08 8.34
C ALA A 55 9.14 -21.76 6.94
N LEU A 56 9.71 -20.76 6.23
CA LEU A 56 9.37 -20.49 4.84
C LEU A 56 9.64 -21.72 3.96
N PHE A 57 10.85 -22.28 4.02
CA PHE A 57 11.24 -23.41 3.16
C PHE A 57 10.51 -24.71 3.50
N ASP A 58 10.25 -24.97 4.77
CA ASP A 58 9.45 -26.11 5.23
C ASP A 58 8.00 -26.02 4.73
N GLY A 59 7.49 -24.80 4.52
CA GLY A 59 6.16 -24.55 3.98
C GLY A 59 6.04 -24.59 2.46
N LEU A 60 7.16 -24.65 1.71
CA LEU A 60 7.13 -24.66 0.25
C LEU A 60 6.67 -26.01 -0.31
N SER A 61 5.85 -25.95 -1.37
CA SER A 61 5.52 -27.14 -2.14
C SER A 61 6.75 -27.78 -2.79
N GLN A 62 6.67 -29.10 -3.04
CA GLN A 62 7.73 -29.83 -3.76
C GLN A 62 8.00 -29.24 -5.15
N GLU A 63 6.98 -28.68 -5.80
CA GLU A 63 7.14 -27.99 -7.08
C GLU A 63 7.91 -26.68 -6.90
N SER A 64 7.58 -25.87 -5.89
CA SER A 64 8.33 -24.64 -5.58
C SER A 64 9.79 -24.92 -5.25
N LEU A 65 10.07 -25.99 -4.49
CA LEU A 65 11.43 -26.43 -4.20
C LEU A 65 12.17 -26.92 -5.45
N ARG A 66 11.51 -27.72 -6.30
CA ARG A 66 12.06 -28.16 -7.59
C ARG A 66 12.40 -26.96 -8.48
N MET A 67 11.51 -25.97 -8.53
CA MET A 67 11.71 -24.75 -9.31
C MET A 67 12.86 -23.88 -8.79
N ARG A 68 13.12 -23.89 -7.48
CA ARG A 68 14.20 -23.14 -6.82
C ARG A 68 15.57 -23.83 -6.91
N PHE A 69 15.61 -25.16 -6.89
CA PHE A 69 16.83 -25.96 -6.73
C PHE A 69 17.11 -26.96 -7.86
N PHE A 70 16.30 -26.98 -8.93
CA PHE A 70 16.48 -27.85 -10.11
C PHE A 70 16.42 -29.37 -9.83
N GLY A 71 16.05 -29.79 -8.62
CA GLY A 71 16.11 -31.21 -8.21
C GLY A 71 15.74 -31.45 -6.74
N SER A 72 16.26 -32.55 -6.17
CA SER A 72 15.94 -33.00 -4.80
C SER A 72 16.38 -32.01 -3.72
N SER A 73 15.42 -31.58 -2.90
CA SER A 73 15.56 -30.47 -1.93
C SER A 73 16.10 -30.85 -0.56
N ASP A 74 16.18 -32.14 -0.22
CA ASP A 74 16.44 -32.64 1.15
C ASP A 74 17.76 -32.15 1.77
N ARG A 75 18.73 -31.75 0.95
CA ARG A 75 20.01 -31.17 1.41
C ARG A 75 20.16 -29.69 1.08
N VAL A 76 19.54 -29.23 -0.01
CA VAL A 76 19.76 -27.87 -0.54
C VAL A 76 18.93 -26.83 0.20
N ALA A 77 17.74 -27.19 0.70
CA ALA A 77 16.91 -26.25 1.46
C ALA A 77 17.57 -25.81 2.78
N PRO A 78 18.13 -26.70 3.63
CA PRO A 78 18.90 -26.29 4.81
C PRO A 78 20.12 -25.41 4.48
N GLU A 79 20.83 -25.69 3.37
CA GLU A 79 21.96 -24.87 2.92
C GLU A 79 21.50 -23.47 2.50
N ALA A 80 20.37 -23.37 1.79
CA ALA A 80 19.78 -22.09 1.41
C ALA A 80 19.31 -21.28 2.63
N VAL A 81 18.70 -21.93 3.62
CA VAL A 81 18.31 -21.29 4.90
C VAL A 81 19.54 -20.66 5.56
N HIS A 82 20.62 -21.42 5.70
CA HIS A 82 21.85 -20.91 6.30
C HIS A 82 22.48 -19.79 5.47
N SER A 83 22.53 -19.96 4.14
CA SER A 83 23.02 -18.95 3.19
C SER A 83 22.29 -17.62 3.39
N ILE A 84 20.96 -17.62 3.28
CA ILE A 84 20.12 -16.42 3.39
C ILE A 84 20.35 -15.70 4.73
N SER A 85 20.37 -16.43 5.84
CA SER A 85 20.51 -15.83 7.18
C SER A 85 21.92 -15.32 7.48
N SER A 86 22.94 -15.90 6.86
CA SER A 86 24.35 -15.55 7.08
C SER A 86 24.94 -14.62 6.02
N MET A 87 24.27 -14.41 4.86
CA MET A 87 24.73 -13.63 3.71
C MET A 87 25.19 -12.20 4.03
N ARG A 88 26.44 -11.82 3.76
CA ARG A 88 26.94 -10.46 3.99
C ARG A 88 27.71 -9.91 2.79
N ALA A 89 27.75 -8.58 2.71
CA ALA A 89 28.67 -7.89 1.82
C ALA A 89 30.13 -8.24 2.18
N PRO A 90 31.04 -8.41 1.20
CA PRO A 90 30.83 -8.19 -0.24
C PRO A 90 30.35 -9.44 -1.00
N GLU A 91 30.17 -10.58 -0.32
CA GLU A 91 29.84 -11.87 -0.95
C GLU A 91 28.41 -11.88 -1.51
N GLY A 92 27.52 -11.07 -0.94
CA GLY A 92 26.14 -10.97 -1.40
C GLY A 92 25.25 -10.15 -0.47
N ALA A 93 23.95 -10.27 -0.67
CA ALA A 93 22.95 -9.81 0.28
C ALA A 93 21.68 -10.66 0.16
N ALA A 94 20.92 -10.74 1.25
CA ALA A 94 19.61 -11.36 1.27
C ALA A 94 18.57 -10.41 1.86
N MET A 95 17.35 -10.48 1.33
CA MET A 95 16.19 -9.68 1.70
C MET A 95 15.02 -10.62 2.00
N LEU A 96 14.31 -10.34 3.10
CA LEU A 96 13.13 -11.08 3.54
C LEU A 96 11.89 -10.20 3.40
N ALA A 97 10.78 -10.81 2.96
CA ALA A 97 9.45 -10.23 2.97
C ALA A 97 8.64 -10.80 4.13
N TRP A 98 8.14 -9.93 4.99
CA TRP A 98 7.41 -10.27 6.20
C TRP A 98 5.95 -9.84 6.09
N SER A 99 5.04 -10.75 6.43
CA SER A 99 3.63 -10.47 6.69
C SER A 99 3.38 -10.71 8.17
N GLY A 100 3.24 -9.64 8.95
CA GLY A 100 3.30 -9.75 10.41
C GLY A 100 4.65 -10.30 10.86
N ASP A 101 4.62 -11.44 11.55
CA ASP A 101 5.80 -12.13 12.07
C ASP A 101 6.25 -13.29 11.16
N ASP A 102 5.52 -13.59 10.09
CA ASP A 102 5.82 -14.68 9.17
C ASP A 102 6.66 -14.19 7.97
N VAL A 103 7.73 -14.91 7.64
CA VAL A 103 8.48 -14.70 6.40
C VAL A 103 7.74 -15.38 5.26
N VAL A 104 7.27 -14.58 4.30
CA VAL A 104 6.47 -15.03 3.15
C VAL A 104 7.26 -15.09 1.85
N GLY A 105 8.48 -14.58 1.85
CA GLY A 105 9.41 -14.71 0.75
C GLY A 105 10.83 -14.27 1.11
N ALA A 106 11.79 -14.77 0.36
CA ALA A 106 13.20 -14.46 0.49
C ALA A 106 13.83 -14.30 -0.89
N ALA A 107 14.71 -13.32 -1.06
CA ALA A 107 15.56 -13.19 -2.24
C ALA A 107 16.99 -12.93 -1.81
N GLU A 108 17.94 -13.49 -2.55
CA GLU A 108 19.37 -13.32 -2.29
C GLU A 108 20.11 -13.17 -3.62
N PHE A 109 21.27 -12.52 -3.56
CA PHE A 109 22.26 -12.62 -4.62
C PHE A 109 23.62 -12.98 -4.06
N HIS A 110 24.41 -13.70 -4.84
CA HIS A 110 25.80 -14.06 -4.55
C HIS A 110 26.70 -13.50 -5.63
N ALA A 111 27.72 -12.74 -5.26
CA ALA A 111 28.72 -12.24 -6.19
C ALA A 111 29.51 -13.41 -6.78
N THR A 112 29.63 -13.45 -8.11
CA THR A 112 30.32 -14.52 -8.85
C THR A 112 31.62 -14.00 -9.45
N ASP A 113 31.49 -13.02 -10.35
CA ASP A 113 32.57 -12.32 -11.02
C ASP A 113 32.54 -10.81 -10.68
N PRO A 114 33.62 -10.05 -10.92
CA PRO A 114 33.60 -8.61 -10.72
C PRO A 114 32.44 -7.91 -11.45
N GLY A 115 31.47 -7.39 -10.69
CA GLY A 115 30.29 -6.72 -11.22
C GLY A 115 29.15 -7.66 -11.65
N GLU A 116 29.24 -8.96 -11.40
CA GLU A 116 28.19 -9.95 -11.67
C GLU A 116 27.79 -10.66 -10.38
N ALA A 117 26.49 -10.96 -10.25
CA ALA A 117 25.99 -11.82 -9.19
C ALA A 117 24.91 -12.78 -9.71
N GLU A 118 24.88 -13.98 -9.13
CA GLU A 118 23.76 -14.91 -9.29
C GLU A 118 22.61 -14.47 -8.38
N VAL A 119 21.37 -14.49 -8.86
CA VAL A 119 20.19 -14.08 -8.08
C VAL A 119 19.18 -15.21 -7.95
N ALA A 120 18.58 -15.33 -6.77
CA ALA A 120 17.56 -16.32 -6.51
C ALA A 120 16.45 -15.80 -5.60
N VAL A 121 15.26 -16.38 -5.72
CA VAL A 121 14.07 -15.99 -4.98
C VAL A 121 13.18 -17.19 -4.64
N ALA A 122 12.61 -17.17 -3.45
CA ALA A 122 11.59 -18.11 -2.99
C ALA A 122 10.42 -17.32 -2.39
N VAL A 123 9.19 -17.74 -2.70
CA VAL A 123 7.97 -17.12 -2.18
C VAL A 123 7.04 -18.25 -1.75
N ALA A 124 6.42 -18.11 -0.57
CA ALA A 124 5.41 -19.06 -0.09
C ALA A 124 4.27 -19.20 -1.10
N ASP A 125 3.78 -20.42 -1.32
CA ASP A 125 2.80 -20.71 -2.39
C ASP A 125 1.52 -19.85 -2.27
N ALA A 126 1.05 -19.57 -1.05
CA ALA A 126 -0.12 -18.71 -0.78
C ALA A 126 0.07 -17.21 -1.16
N TRP A 127 1.32 -16.81 -1.39
CA TRP A 127 1.74 -15.44 -1.72
C TRP A 127 2.17 -15.28 -3.18
N HIS A 128 2.08 -16.35 -3.98
CA HIS A 128 2.29 -16.28 -5.43
C HIS A 128 1.27 -15.33 -6.08
N HIS A 129 1.67 -14.75 -7.22
CA HIS A 129 0.84 -13.81 -8.00
C HIS A 129 0.48 -12.48 -7.31
N ARG A 130 1.01 -12.21 -6.11
CA ARG A 130 0.84 -10.91 -5.40
C ARG A 130 1.99 -9.92 -5.65
N GLY A 131 2.99 -10.31 -6.44
CA GLY A 131 4.15 -9.47 -6.77
C GLY A 131 5.28 -9.49 -5.75
N VAL A 132 5.23 -10.37 -4.72
CA VAL A 132 6.26 -10.47 -3.67
C VAL A 132 7.66 -10.67 -4.23
N GLY A 133 7.83 -11.59 -5.18
CA GLY A 133 9.13 -11.84 -5.80
C GLY A 133 9.68 -10.63 -6.56
N THR A 134 8.81 -9.90 -7.29
CA THR A 134 9.20 -8.67 -8.00
C THR A 134 9.63 -7.59 -7.01
N LEU A 135 8.88 -7.37 -5.93
CA LEU A 135 9.23 -6.39 -4.89
C LEU A 135 10.57 -6.72 -4.22
N LEU A 136 10.77 -7.99 -3.85
CA LEU A 136 12.04 -8.45 -3.29
C LEU A 136 13.21 -8.14 -4.22
N LEU A 137 13.09 -8.49 -5.51
CA LEU A 137 14.14 -8.26 -6.50
C LEU A 137 14.37 -6.78 -6.81
N GLU A 138 13.33 -5.95 -6.84
CA GLU A 138 13.49 -4.50 -7.03
C GLU A 138 14.33 -3.87 -5.91
N HIS A 139 14.02 -4.21 -4.65
CA HIS A 139 14.79 -3.70 -3.52
C HIS A 139 16.18 -4.33 -3.40
N LEU A 140 16.31 -5.60 -3.78
CA LEU A 140 17.60 -6.27 -3.83
C LEU A 140 18.49 -5.70 -4.94
N ALA A 141 17.91 -5.20 -6.04
CA ALA A 141 18.66 -4.56 -7.13
C ALA A 141 19.32 -3.27 -6.67
N ASP A 142 18.65 -2.49 -5.83
CA ASP A 142 19.21 -1.28 -5.22
C ASP A 142 20.39 -1.61 -4.28
N LEU A 143 20.30 -2.72 -3.53
CA LEU A 143 21.42 -3.22 -2.74
C LEU A 143 22.60 -3.63 -3.61
N ALA A 144 22.33 -4.41 -4.66
CA ALA A 144 23.33 -4.92 -5.57
C ALA A 144 24.08 -3.77 -6.27
N ARG A 145 23.37 -2.75 -6.77
CA ARG A 145 23.98 -1.53 -7.33
C ARG A 145 24.88 -0.82 -6.32
N GLY A 146 24.42 -0.69 -5.07
CA GLY A 146 25.22 -0.11 -3.98
C GLY A 146 26.52 -0.87 -3.67
N GLN A 147 26.56 -2.17 -3.98
CA GLN A 147 27.76 -3.02 -3.86
C GLN A 147 28.60 -3.12 -5.14
N GLY A 148 28.25 -2.35 -6.19
CA GLY A 148 28.98 -2.34 -7.46
C GLY A 148 28.63 -3.48 -8.40
N ILE A 149 27.56 -4.24 -8.13
CA ILE A 149 27.02 -5.22 -9.07
C ILE A 149 26.35 -4.49 -10.23
N ARG A 150 26.74 -4.87 -11.44
CA ARG A 150 26.28 -4.28 -12.70
C ARG A 150 25.26 -5.14 -13.42
N ARG A 151 25.29 -6.46 -13.21
CA ARG A 151 24.29 -7.36 -13.79
C ARG A 151 24.01 -8.55 -12.88
N TRP A 152 22.79 -9.05 -12.98
CA TRP A 152 22.43 -10.35 -12.44
C TRP A 152 22.39 -11.41 -13.52
N VAL A 153 22.72 -12.62 -13.09
CA VAL A 153 22.52 -13.85 -13.85
C VAL A 153 21.63 -14.76 -13.03
N ALA A 154 20.74 -15.48 -13.71
CA ALA A 154 19.97 -16.55 -13.10
C ALA A 154 19.76 -17.65 -14.10
N ASP A 155 20.05 -18.88 -13.70
CA ASP A 155 19.54 -20.05 -14.38
C ASP A 155 18.13 -20.30 -13.88
N VAL A 156 17.21 -20.61 -14.80
CA VAL A 156 15.80 -20.85 -14.50
C VAL A 156 15.32 -22.03 -15.35
N LEU A 157 14.65 -23.01 -14.76
CA LEU A 157 14.07 -24.10 -15.56
C LEU A 157 13.12 -23.53 -16.62
N ALA A 158 13.15 -24.06 -17.85
CA ALA A 158 12.35 -23.54 -18.96
C ALA A 158 10.84 -23.61 -18.72
N ASP A 159 10.39 -24.54 -17.87
CA ASP A 159 9.00 -24.70 -17.42
C ASP A 159 8.62 -23.79 -16.23
N ASN A 160 9.58 -23.11 -15.59
CA ASN A 160 9.34 -22.12 -14.54
C ASN A 160 8.83 -20.78 -15.12
N ARG A 161 7.66 -20.84 -15.75
CA ARG A 161 6.95 -19.69 -16.29
C ARG A 161 6.72 -18.59 -15.25
N PRO A 162 6.41 -18.88 -13.97
CA PRO A 162 6.29 -17.85 -12.94
C PRO A 162 7.57 -17.01 -12.78
N MET A 163 8.74 -17.64 -12.66
CA MET A 163 9.99 -16.91 -12.47
C MET A 163 10.39 -16.10 -13.71
N LEU A 164 10.21 -16.67 -14.91
CA LEU A 164 10.43 -15.95 -16.15
C LEU A 164 9.51 -14.74 -16.30
N ARG A 165 8.29 -14.81 -15.74
CA ARG A 165 7.36 -13.69 -15.70
C ARG A 165 7.80 -12.63 -14.70
N VAL A 166 8.28 -13.01 -13.52
CA VAL A 166 8.87 -12.08 -12.54
C VAL A 166 9.97 -11.24 -13.17
N PHE A 167 10.91 -11.84 -13.90
CA PHE A 167 11.96 -11.10 -14.60
C PHE A 167 11.46 -10.15 -15.69
N GLN A 168 10.38 -10.50 -16.41
CA GLN A 168 9.75 -9.58 -17.36
C GLN A 168 9.10 -8.41 -16.63
N ASP A 169 8.35 -8.73 -15.57
CA ASP A 169 7.59 -7.75 -14.84
C ASP A 169 8.51 -6.79 -14.08
N MET A 170 9.75 -7.15 -13.74
CA MET A 170 10.73 -6.17 -13.21
C MET A 170 10.88 -4.95 -14.12
N GLY A 171 10.77 -5.11 -15.45
CA GLY A 171 10.94 -4.03 -16.42
C GLY A 171 12.42 -3.69 -16.70
N LEU A 172 13.37 -4.44 -16.12
CA LEU A 172 14.76 -4.40 -16.53
C LEU A 172 14.93 -5.03 -17.93
N PRO A 173 15.91 -4.58 -18.73
CA PRO A 173 16.32 -5.32 -19.92
C PRO A 173 16.63 -6.78 -19.57
N LEU A 174 16.15 -7.70 -20.41
CA LEU A 174 16.25 -9.12 -20.12
C LEU A 174 16.75 -9.90 -21.34
N HIS A 175 17.99 -10.36 -21.25
CA HIS A 175 18.59 -11.25 -22.24
C HIS A 175 18.41 -12.69 -21.81
N ARG A 176 17.96 -13.56 -22.73
CA ARG A 176 17.63 -14.96 -22.44
C ARG A 176 18.30 -15.88 -23.44
N ARG A 177 18.84 -16.98 -22.95
CA ARG A 177 19.36 -18.07 -23.78
C ARG A 177 18.87 -19.40 -23.23
N LEU A 178 18.27 -20.23 -24.09
CA LEU A 178 17.78 -21.55 -23.73
C LEU A 178 18.86 -22.60 -24.07
N GLU A 179 19.33 -23.32 -23.06
CA GLU A 179 20.30 -24.41 -23.22
C GLU A 179 19.89 -25.59 -22.33
N ALA A 180 19.78 -26.78 -22.92
CA ALA A 180 19.48 -28.03 -22.20
C ALA A 180 18.27 -27.98 -21.23
N GLY A 181 17.21 -27.24 -21.59
CA GLY A 181 16.00 -27.11 -20.75
C GLY A 181 16.10 -26.06 -19.64
N VAL A 182 17.21 -25.31 -19.58
CA VAL A 182 17.43 -24.20 -18.65
C VAL A 182 17.51 -22.89 -19.45
N VAL A 183 16.80 -21.88 -18.98
CA VAL A 183 16.87 -20.51 -19.49
C VAL A 183 17.87 -19.75 -18.64
N ARG A 184 19.01 -19.39 -19.22
CA ARG A 184 19.94 -18.43 -18.62
C ARG A 184 19.44 -17.02 -18.87
N ALA A 185 19.04 -16.34 -17.81
CA ALA A 185 18.59 -14.96 -17.79
C ALA A 185 19.73 -14.02 -17.36
N VAL A 186 19.91 -12.92 -18.09
CA VAL A 186 20.85 -11.85 -17.73
C VAL A 186 20.09 -10.53 -17.64
N LEU A 187 20.17 -9.89 -16.48
CA LEU A 187 19.49 -8.63 -16.16
C LEU A 187 20.53 -7.54 -15.85
N PRO A 188 20.76 -6.57 -16.76
CA PRO A 188 21.59 -5.41 -16.47
C PRO A 188 20.96 -4.55 -15.37
N LEU A 189 21.76 -4.12 -14.40
CA LEU A 189 21.36 -3.27 -13.28
C LEU A 189 21.87 -1.83 -13.44
N ASP A 190 23.02 -1.64 -14.11
CA ASP A 190 23.66 -0.34 -14.35
C ASP A 190 23.09 0.37 -15.58
N LEU A 191 21.81 0.72 -15.51
CA LEU A 191 21.14 1.46 -16.59
C LEU A 191 21.58 2.93 -16.55
N SER A 192 22.34 3.36 -17.56
CA SER A 192 22.74 4.77 -17.71
C SER A 192 21.52 5.68 -17.91
N ALA A 193 21.66 6.99 -17.66
CA ALA A 193 20.54 7.93 -17.77
C ALA A 193 19.90 7.94 -19.18
N ASP A 194 20.70 7.68 -20.21
CA ASP A 194 20.30 7.66 -21.62
C ASP A 194 19.87 6.26 -22.09
N ASP A 195 19.88 5.24 -21.23
CA ASP A 195 19.50 3.88 -21.58
C ASP A 195 17.96 3.78 -21.75
N PRO A 196 17.45 3.38 -22.94
CA PRO A 196 16.01 3.17 -23.13
C PRO A 196 15.41 2.16 -22.14
N GLY A 197 16.20 1.17 -21.71
CA GLY A 197 15.79 0.20 -20.69
C GLY A 197 15.52 0.84 -19.32
N ARG A 198 16.13 2.00 -19.04
CA ARG A 198 15.84 2.78 -17.82
C ARG A 198 14.41 3.29 -17.85
N GLU A 199 13.96 3.87 -18.96
CA GLU A 199 12.57 4.34 -19.12
C GLU A 199 11.55 3.26 -18.79
N GLU A 200 11.75 2.09 -19.39
CA GLU A 200 10.86 0.94 -19.26
C GLU A 200 10.84 0.44 -17.81
N TYR A 201 12.01 0.30 -17.17
CA TYR A 201 12.13 -0.09 -15.77
C TYR A 201 11.36 0.86 -14.86
N LEU A 202 11.58 2.18 -15.02
CA LEU A 202 10.96 3.18 -14.16
C LEU A 202 9.46 3.32 -14.38
N THR A 203 9.02 3.17 -15.62
CA THR A 203 7.60 3.15 -15.97
C THR A 203 6.93 1.92 -15.37
N ALA A 204 7.55 0.75 -15.47
CA ALA A 204 7.02 -0.50 -14.93
C ALA A 204 6.88 -0.41 -13.39
N MET A 205 7.92 0.06 -12.69
CA MET A 205 7.87 0.31 -11.25
C MET A 205 6.77 1.31 -10.88
N GLY A 206 6.70 2.46 -11.57
CA GLY A 206 5.70 3.49 -11.30
C GLY A 206 4.26 3.03 -11.51
N LEU A 207 4.01 2.15 -12.48
CA LEU A 207 2.70 1.54 -12.71
C LEU A 207 2.32 0.53 -11.61
N ARG A 208 3.29 -0.26 -11.13
CA ARG A 208 3.08 -1.18 -10.00
C ARG A 208 2.78 -0.43 -8.72
N GLU A 209 3.62 0.56 -8.38
CA GLU A 209 3.44 1.43 -7.22
C GLU A 209 2.03 2.04 -7.24
N ARG A 210 1.61 2.61 -8.39
CA ARG A 210 0.28 3.21 -8.54
C ARG A 210 -0.85 2.22 -8.29
N ARG A 211 -0.77 1.02 -8.87
CA ARG A 211 -1.79 -0.03 -8.71
C ARG A 211 -1.88 -0.53 -7.27
N ALA A 212 -0.74 -0.79 -6.65
CA ALA A 212 -0.64 -1.25 -5.29
C ALA A 212 -1.17 -0.20 -4.29
N ASP A 213 -0.76 1.06 -4.46
CA ASP A 213 -1.22 2.19 -3.64
C ASP A 213 -2.76 2.33 -3.75
N ALA A 214 -3.32 2.33 -4.96
CA ALA A 214 -4.77 2.40 -5.15
C ALA A 214 -5.50 1.18 -4.56
N ALA A 215 -4.99 -0.03 -4.74
CA ALA A 215 -5.57 -1.25 -4.19
C ALA A 215 -5.59 -1.23 -2.66
N SER A 216 -4.52 -0.70 -2.03
CA SER A 216 -4.44 -0.59 -0.56
C SER A 216 -5.51 0.32 0.04
N LEU A 217 -6.07 1.25 -0.74
CA LEU A 217 -7.09 2.19 -0.29
C LEU A 217 -8.51 1.66 -0.51
N LEU A 218 -8.69 0.52 -1.20
CA LEU A 218 -10.01 -0.08 -1.40
C LEU A 218 -10.73 -0.40 -0.08
N PRO A 219 -10.08 -1.00 0.95
CA PRO A 219 -10.74 -1.25 2.22
C PRO A 219 -11.20 0.02 2.94
N LEU A 220 -10.58 1.18 2.67
CA LEU A 220 -11.00 2.46 3.25
C LEU A 220 -12.21 3.04 2.54
N PHE A 221 -12.20 3.10 1.21
CA PHE A 221 -13.21 3.86 0.45
C PHE A 221 -14.34 2.99 -0.11
N ARG A 222 -14.09 1.72 -0.40
CA ARG A 222 -15.07 0.79 -0.97
C ARG A 222 -15.15 -0.54 -0.19
N PRO A 223 -15.23 -0.52 1.14
CA PRO A 223 -15.34 -1.75 1.92
C PRO A 223 -16.68 -2.45 1.64
N THR A 224 -16.64 -3.78 1.65
CA THR A 224 -17.87 -4.59 1.65
C THR A 224 -18.48 -4.75 3.04
N THR A 225 -17.65 -4.63 4.08
CA THR A 225 -18.02 -4.86 5.49
C THR A 225 -17.34 -3.82 6.38
N VAL A 226 -18.10 -3.16 7.25
CA VAL A 226 -17.66 -2.07 8.12
C VAL A 226 -18.08 -2.34 9.56
N ALA A 227 -17.19 -2.15 10.52
CA ALA A 227 -17.55 -2.13 11.94
C ALA A 227 -17.31 -0.75 12.55
N VAL A 228 -18.16 -0.32 13.48
CA VAL A 228 -18.02 0.95 14.20
C VAL A 228 -17.77 0.69 15.68
N VAL A 229 -16.66 1.20 16.22
CA VAL A 229 -16.31 1.15 17.63
C VAL A 229 -16.53 2.53 18.25
N GLY A 230 -17.22 2.58 19.39
CA GLY A 230 -17.56 3.83 20.06
C GLY A 230 -18.95 4.39 19.72
N ALA A 231 -19.79 3.63 19.01
CA ALA A 231 -21.22 3.91 18.90
C ALA A 231 -21.97 3.33 20.11
N GLY A 232 -22.52 4.19 20.97
CA GLY A 232 -23.28 3.80 22.18
C GLY A 232 -24.74 4.26 22.16
N HIS A 233 -25.48 4.26 23.27
CA HIS A 233 -26.88 4.73 23.26
C HIS A 233 -27.05 6.26 23.13
N ARG A 234 -25.98 7.03 23.29
CA ARG A 234 -26.02 8.48 23.27
C ARG A 234 -26.07 9.02 21.82
N GLU A 235 -27.22 9.59 21.44
CA GLU A 235 -27.51 10.03 20.08
C GLU A 235 -26.63 11.18 19.57
N ASP A 236 -26.16 12.04 20.47
CA ASP A 236 -25.30 13.19 20.12
C ASP A 236 -23.80 12.83 20.03
N SER A 237 -23.43 11.55 20.19
CA SER A 237 -22.03 11.12 20.14
C SER A 237 -21.50 10.98 18.72
N VAL A 238 -20.19 11.20 18.55
CA VAL A 238 -19.50 11.08 17.25
C VAL A 238 -19.67 9.69 16.65
N GLY A 239 -19.49 8.62 17.44
CA GLY A 239 -19.71 7.25 16.98
C GLY A 239 -21.14 7.00 16.49
N ARG A 240 -22.13 7.69 17.07
CA ARG A 240 -23.52 7.61 16.61
C ARG A 240 -23.77 8.31 15.29
N ALA A 241 -23.22 9.51 15.13
CA ALA A 241 -23.30 10.22 13.87
C ALA A 241 -22.64 9.42 12.73
N LEU A 242 -21.48 8.81 13.00
CA LEU A 242 -20.79 7.94 12.04
C LEU A 242 -21.63 6.72 11.66
N LEU A 243 -22.16 5.98 12.64
CA LEU A 243 -22.98 4.81 12.34
C LEU A 243 -24.23 5.19 11.52
N ALA A 244 -24.91 6.28 11.90
CA ALA A 244 -26.09 6.74 11.19
C ALA A 244 -25.79 7.10 9.74
N ASN A 245 -24.67 7.79 9.48
CA ASN A 245 -24.25 8.18 8.14
C ASN A 245 -23.84 6.97 7.28
N ILE A 246 -23.15 5.99 7.87
CA ILE A 246 -22.74 4.76 7.16
C ILE A 246 -23.99 3.97 6.74
N VAL A 247 -24.93 3.77 7.67
CA VAL A 247 -26.19 3.06 7.37
C VAL A 247 -27.01 3.80 6.31
N ALA A 248 -27.10 5.14 6.41
CA ALA A 248 -27.83 5.96 5.44
C ALA A 248 -27.20 5.98 4.04
N SER A 249 -25.90 5.70 3.92
CA SER A 249 -25.19 5.68 2.63
C SER A 249 -25.48 4.47 1.75
N GLY A 250 -26.20 3.46 2.27
CA GLY A 250 -26.54 2.24 1.53
C GLY A 250 -25.57 1.08 1.73
N CYS A 251 -24.65 1.17 2.71
CA CYS A 251 -23.71 0.11 3.09
C CYS A 251 -24.34 -0.98 3.99
N ALA A 252 -25.67 -1.02 4.14
CA ALA A 252 -26.37 -1.69 5.24
C ALA A 252 -26.07 -3.20 5.41
N ASP A 253 -25.86 -3.96 4.34
CA ASP A 253 -25.71 -5.43 4.37
C ASP A 253 -24.35 -5.93 4.94
N GLY A 254 -23.54 -5.03 5.49
CA GLY A 254 -22.25 -5.36 6.10
C GLY A 254 -21.85 -4.43 7.23
N VAL A 255 -22.78 -3.75 7.89
CA VAL A 255 -22.47 -2.85 9.01
C VAL A 255 -22.64 -3.56 10.36
N TYR A 256 -21.62 -3.48 11.19
CA TYR A 256 -21.62 -3.98 12.57
C TYR A 256 -21.23 -2.89 13.56
N VAL A 257 -21.53 -3.11 14.83
CA VAL A 257 -21.03 -2.30 15.93
C VAL A 257 -20.20 -3.16 16.87
N LEU A 258 -19.05 -2.65 17.31
CA LEU A 258 -18.32 -3.24 18.42
C LEU A 258 -18.70 -2.52 19.71
N HIS A 259 -19.37 -3.24 20.61
CA HIS A 259 -19.86 -2.72 21.88
C HIS A 259 -19.78 -3.78 22.97
N PRO A 260 -19.20 -3.48 24.16
CA PRO A 260 -18.92 -4.50 25.18
C PRO A 260 -20.12 -5.29 25.70
N THR A 261 -21.31 -4.67 25.70
CA THR A 261 -22.50 -5.24 26.37
C THR A 261 -23.80 -5.17 25.58
N ALA A 262 -23.85 -4.42 24.47
CA ALA A 262 -25.11 -4.20 23.77
C ALA A 262 -25.22 -5.24 22.66
N SER A 263 -26.41 -5.80 22.46
CA SER A 263 -26.68 -6.70 21.34
C SER A 263 -27.05 -5.97 20.05
N ALA A 264 -27.50 -4.71 20.16
CA ALA A 264 -27.78 -3.85 19.02
C ALA A 264 -27.72 -2.36 19.38
N ILE A 265 -27.35 -1.55 18.39
CA ILE A 265 -27.17 -0.10 18.50
C ILE A 265 -27.86 0.56 17.29
N ALA A 266 -29.06 1.12 17.50
CA ALA A 266 -29.95 1.69 16.46
C ALA A 266 -30.30 0.69 15.35
N GLY A 267 -30.69 -0.52 15.75
CA GLY A 267 -31.05 -1.58 14.83
C GLY A 267 -29.87 -2.30 14.17
N VAL A 268 -28.64 -1.80 14.33
CA VAL A 268 -27.43 -2.48 13.84
C VAL A 268 -26.96 -3.51 14.87
N PRO A 269 -26.69 -4.77 14.48
CA PRO A 269 -26.15 -5.79 15.37
C PRO A 269 -24.83 -5.36 16.02
N ALA A 270 -24.69 -5.64 17.31
CA ALA A 270 -23.51 -5.31 18.08
C ALA A 270 -22.88 -6.55 18.72
N TYR A 271 -21.56 -6.59 18.70
CA TYR A 271 -20.73 -7.68 19.20
C TYR A 271 -19.63 -7.11 20.11
N PRO A 272 -19.17 -7.85 21.14
CA PRO A 272 -18.14 -7.34 22.04
C PRO A 272 -16.76 -7.28 21.38
N HIS A 273 -16.45 -8.22 20.49
CA HIS A 273 -15.12 -8.40 19.90
C HIS A 273 -15.16 -8.54 18.37
N VAL A 274 -14.04 -8.22 17.72
CA VAL A 274 -13.90 -8.29 16.25
C VAL A 274 -14.04 -9.72 15.73
N ASP A 275 -13.50 -10.69 16.45
CA ASP A 275 -13.49 -12.11 16.08
C ASP A 275 -14.86 -12.80 16.23
N GLU A 276 -15.78 -12.20 16.98
CA GLU A 276 -17.17 -12.64 17.10
C GLU A 276 -18.05 -12.16 15.94
N LEU A 277 -17.54 -11.28 15.07
CA LEU A 277 -18.31 -10.77 13.94
C LEU A 277 -18.62 -11.90 12.94
N PRO A 278 -19.83 -11.97 12.37
CA PRO A 278 -20.18 -12.98 11.36
C PRO A 278 -19.29 -12.92 10.11
N ARG A 279 -18.69 -11.75 9.86
CA ARG A 279 -17.75 -11.51 8.79
C ARG A 279 -16.71 -10.50 9.26
N LEU A 280 -15.44 -10.81 9.00
CA LEU A 280 -14.34 -9.90 9.29
C LEU A 280 -14.55 -8.56 8.55
N PRO A 281 -14.55 -7.42 9.24
CA PRO A 281 -14.70 -6.13 8.61
C PRO A 281 -13.45 -5.75 7.83
N GLU A 282 -13.63 -5.20 6.63
CA GLU A 282 -12.55 -4.63 5.84
C GLU A 282 -12.14 -3.25 6.40
N LEU A 283 -13.11 -2.52 6.97
CA LEU A 283 -12.93 -1.23 7.61
C LEU A 283 -13.46 -1.24 9.04
N VAL A 284 -12.64 -0.79 10.00
CA VAL A 284 -13.10 -0.47 11.35
C VAL A 284 -13.00 1.03 11.61
N VAL A 285 -14.14 1.65 11.95
CA VAL A 285 -14.24 3.07 12.30
C VAL A 285 -14.13 3.22 13.82
N VAL A 286 -13.09 3.91 14.27
CA VAL A 286 -12.71 4.03 15.69
C VAL A 286 -13.05 5.42 16.23
N ALA A 287 -14.06 5.49 17.08
CA ALA A 287 -14.56 6.69 17.75
C ALA A 287 -14.61 6.53 19.28
N VAL A 288 -13.57 5.92 19.86
CA VAL A 288 -13.42 5.70 21.31
C VAL A 288 -12.49 6.74 21.97
N PRO A 289 -12.48 6.90 23.30
CA PRO A 289 -11.50 7.77 23.97
C PRO A 289 -10.05 7.40 23.62
N ALA A 290 -9.16 8.40 23.54
CA ALA A 290 -7.77 8.23 23.07
C ALA A 290 -7.01 7.06 23.72
N LYS A 291 -7.23 6.83 25.02
CA LYS A 291 -6.59 5.73 25.77
C LYS A 291 -6.93 4.32 25.28
N ALA A 292 -8.08 4.14 24.62
CA ALA A 292 -8.55 2.83 24.15
C ALA A 292 -8.18 2.59 22.67
N VAL A 293 -7.71 3.61 21.95
CA VAL A 293 -7.40 3.50 20.52
C VAL A 293 -6.32 2.44 20.24
N PRO A 294 -5.18 2.36 20.98
CA PRO A 294 -4.17 1.35 20.70
C PRO A 294 -4.65 -0.08 20.94
N GLU A 295 -5.48 -0.31 21.96
CA GLU A 295 -6.04 -1.63 22.28
C GLU A 295 -7.00 -2.09 21.18
N VAL A 296 -7.89 -1.22 20.73
CA VAL A 296 -8.80 -1.51 19.59
C VAL A 296 -8.00 -1.80 18.32
N ALA A 297 -6.94 -1.04 18.05
CA ALA A 297 -6.09 -1.28 16.88
C ALA A 297 -5.38 -2.64 16.97
N GLU A 298 -4.90 -3.05 18.13
CA GLU A 298 -4.24 -4.35 18.32
C GLU A 298 -5.24 -5.50 18.12
N GLU A 299 -6.46 -5.40 18.66
CA GLU A 299 -7.53 -6.38 18.44
C GLU A 299 -7.90 -6.50 16.95
N CYS A 300 -8.04 -5.37 16.26
CA CYS A 300 -8.31 -5.35 14.83
C CYS A 300 -7.17 -5.99 14.02
N GLY A 301 -5.93 -5.68 14.38
CA GLY A 301 -4.75 -6.22 13.72
C GLY A 301 -4.65 -7.74 13.86
N GLN A 302 -4.87 -8.26 15.07
CA GLN A 302 -4.87 -9.71 15.34
C GLN A 302 -5.98 -10.45 14.59
N ALA A 303 -7.14 -9.82 14.41
CA ALA A 303 -8.23 -10.37 13.61
C ALA A 303 -7.97 -10.30 12.09
N GLY A 304 -6.97 -9.53 11.64
CA GLY A 304 -6.64 -9.35 10.22
C GLY A 304 -7.48 -8.29 9.50
N VAL A 305 -8.00 -7.29 10.23
CA VAL A 305 -8.70 -6.14 9.63
C VAL A 305 -7.77 -5.39 8.68
N ALA A 306 -8.24 -5.06 7.48
CA ALA A 306 -7.39 -4.43 6.47
C ALA A 306 -7.17 -2.92 6.69
N ALA A 307 -8.17 -2.21 7.24
CA ALA A 307 -8.08 -0.77 7.42
C ALA A 307 -8.80 -0.21 8.65
N LEU A 308 -8.24 0.89 9.16
CA LEU A 308 -8.80 1.69 10.25
C LEU A 308 -9.13 3.11 9.80
N LEU A 309 -10.27 3.62 10.26
CA LEU A 309 -10.58 5.03 10.26
C LEU A 309 -10.59 5.53 11.70
N VAL A 310 -9.54 6.24 12.12
CA VAL A 310 -9.44 6.75 13.49
C VAL A 310 -9.85 8.22 13.50
N VAL A 311 -11.03 8.51 14.05
CA VAL A 311 -11.50 9.91 14.17
C VAL A 311 -11.05 10.57 15.47
N THR A 312 -10.70 9.76 16.47
CA THR A 312 -10.31 10.22 17.80
C THR A 312 -9.10 11.14 17.75
N SER A 313 -9.16 12.24 18.51
CA SER A 313 -8.07 13.21 18.67
C SER A 313 -7.43 13.12 20.06
N GLY A 314 -6.30 13.82 20.25
CA GLY A 314 -5.68 13.98 21.57
C GLY A 314 -4.94 12.74 22.09
N LEU A 315 -4.39 11.93 21.19
CA LEU A 315 -3.50 10.83 21.58
C LEU A 315 -2.21 11.39 22.19
N SER A 316 -1.72 10.75 23.26
CA SER A 316 -0.37 11.02 23.77
C SER A 316 0.69 10.52 22.79
N GLY A 317 1.95 10.96 22.96
CA GLY A 317 3.07 10.51 22.11
C GLY A 317 3.22 8.99 22.09
N ASP A 318 3.10 8.33 23.24
CA ASP A 318 3.20 6.88 23.37
C ASP A 318 2.03 6.16 22.69
N GLN A 319 0.80 6.66 22.87
CA GLN A 319 -0.40 6.11 22.21
C GLN A 319 -0.30 6.23 20.69
N ALA A 320 0.18 7.39 20.21
CA ALA A 320 0.39 7.64 18.80
C ALA A 320 1.45 6.72 18.19
N GLN A 321 2.56 6.49 18.90
CA GLN A 321 3.61 5.58 18.47
C GLN A 321 3.10 4.13 18.43
N GLN A 322 2.44 3.69 19.50
CA GLN A 322 1.86 2.34 19.57
C GLN A 322 0.84 2.09 18.45
N LEU A 323 -0.04 3.05 18.16
CA LEU A 323 -1.00 2.95 17.07
C LEU A 323 -0.29 2.75 15.71
N ARG A 324 0.73 3.57 15.41
CA ARG A 324 1.51 3.44 14.16
C ARG A 324 2.20 2.08 14.05
N ASP A 325 2.88 1.66 15.11
CA ASP A 325 3.61 0.40 15.13
C ASP A 325 2.66 -0.79 14.97
N THR A 326 1.47 -0.72 15.57
CA THR A 326 0.42 -1.74 15.44
C THR A 326 -0.09 -1.84 14.01
N CYS A 327 -0.45 -0.70 13.38
CA CYS A 327 -0.89 -0.69 11.99
C CYS A 327 0.19 -1.24 11.06
N HIS A 328 1.45 -0.82 11.22
CA HIS A 328 2.56 -1.31 10.41
C HIS A 328 2.86 -2.80 10.61
N ARG A 329 2.78 -3.29 11.86
CA ARG A 329 3.03 -4.70 12.18
C ARG A 329 1.97 -5.60 11.53
N HIS A 330 0.71 -5.22 11.65
CA HIS A 330 -0.43 -6.01 11.13
C HIS A 330 -0.80 -5.66 9.68
N GLY A 331 -0.05 -4.77 9.04
CA GLY A 331 -0.25 -4.38 7.64
C GLY A 331 -1.56 -3.61 7.38
N MET A 332 -2.12 -2.97 8.41
CA MET A 332 -3.36 -2.20 8.30
C MET A 332 -3.10 -0.81 7.69
N ARG A 333 -3.97 -0.41 6.77
CA ARG A 333 -4.01 0.98 6.28
C ARG A 333 -4.83 1.86 7.21
N MET A 334 -4.46 3.13 7.37
CA MET A 334 -5.15 4.01 8.31
C MET A 334 -5.33 5.44 7.80
N VAL A 335 -6.56 5.95 7.92
CA VAL A 335 -6.86 7.39 7.83
C VAL A 335 -7.05 7.97 9.23
N GLY A 336 -6.44 9.13 9.48
CA GLY A 336 -6.39 9.78 10.78
C GLY A 336 -5.05 9.56 11.51
N PRO A 337 -5.01 9.65 12.86
CA PRO A 337 -6.09 10.01 13.76
C PRO A 337 -6.52 11.48 13.61
N ASN A 338 -7.42 11.97 14.49
CA ASN A 338 -7.81 13.38 14.56
C ASN A 338 -8.37 13.91 13.22
N CYS A 339 -9.32 13.16 12.66
CA CYS A 339 -9.91 13.48 11.37
C CYS A 339 -11.44 13.56 11.45
N LEU A 340 -12.06 14.13 10.40
CA LEU A 340 -13.53 14.18 10.28
C LEU A 340 -14.15 12.90 9.74
N GLY A 341 -13.34 12.01 9.17
CA GLY A 341 -13.79 10.82 8.47
C GLY A 341 -13.49 10.82 6.98
N ILE A 342 -14.11 9.85 6.28
CA ILE A 342 -13.98 9.61 4.85
C ILE A 342 -15.35 9.39 4.21
N ALA A 343 -15.43 9.55 2.89
CA ALA A 343 -16.61 9.15 2.12
C ALA A 343 -16.22 8.77 0.68
N ASP A 344 -16.95 7.81 0.10
CA ASP A 344 -17.00 7.53 -1.34
C ASP A 344 -18.46 7.70 -1.76
N THR A 345 -18.75 8.69 -2.60
CA THR A 345 -20.13 9.00 -3.02
C THR A 345 -20.47 8.40 -4.39
N ALA A 346 -19.44 8.02 -5.15
CA ALA A 346 -19.56 7.66 -6.56
C ALA A 346 -19.49 6.15 -6.82
N GLY A 347 -19.04 5.34 -5.85
CA GLY A 347 -19.01 3.90 -5.96
C GLY A 347 -20.39 3.26 -6.02
N SER A 348 -20.44 2.01 -6.51
CA SER A 348 -21.66 1.20 -6.55
C SER A 348 -22.25 0.89 -5.17
N ARG A 349 -21.41 0.99 -4.13
CA ARG A 349 -21.79 0.93 -2.71
C ARG A 349 -21.20 2.17 -2.03
N PRO A 350 -21.90 3.31 -2.05
CA PRO A 350 -21.41 4.52 -1.42
C PRO A 350 -21.14 4.30 0.06
N LEU A 351 -20.07 4.90 0.55
CA LEU A 351 -19.70 4.92 1.96
C LEU A 351 -19.75 6.36 2.45
N ASN A 352 -20.45 6.60 3.55
CA ASN A 352 -20.36 7.87 4.27
C ASN A 352 -19.94 7.65 5.72
N ALA A 353 -18.64 7.69 5.99
CA ALA A 353 -18.03 7.54 7.31
C ALA A 353 -17.43 8.85 7.82
N HIS A 354 -18.17 9.97 7.71
CA HIS A 354 -17.81 11.24 8.35
C HIS A 354 -18.86 11.69 9.37
N PHE A 355 -18.51 12.63 10.24
CA PHE A 355 -19.46 13.21 11.22
C PHE A 355 -19.66 14.74 11.08
N ALA A 356 -19.15 15.34 10.01
CA ALA A 356 -19.45 16.74 9.69
C ALA A 356 -20.96 16.98 9.46
N LYS A 357 -21.46 18.16 9.87
CA LYS A 357 -22.87 18.56 9.68
C LYS A 357 -23.27 18.69 8.20
N VAL A 358 -22.32 19.10 7.36
CA VAL A 358 -22.49 19.22 5.91
C VAL A 358 -21.50 18.25 5.28
N GLY A 359 -22.03 17.21 4.64
CA GLY A 359 -21.25 16.18 3.96
C GLY A 359 -20.95 16.50 2.49
N PRO A 360 -20.11 15.69 1.84
CA PRO A 360 -19.88 15.77 0.41
C PRO A 360 -21.16 15.41 -0.35
N ALA A 361 -21.61 16.29 -1.25
CA ALA A 361 -22.61 15.92 -2.24
C ALA A 361 -21.97 15.04 -3.34
N PRO A 362 -22.68 14.08 -3.94
CA PRO A 362 -22.12 13.25 -5.01
C PRO A 362 -21.64 14.06 -6.23
N GLY A 363 -20.48 13.70 -6.79
CA GLY A 363 -19.93 14.31 -7.99
C GLY A 363 -18.55 13.75 -8.35
N ALA A 364 -17.71 14.56 -9.01
CA ALA A 364 -16.46 14.09 -9.63
C ALA A 364 -15.17 14.69 -9.03
N ALA A 365 -15.26 15.53 -7.99
CA ALA A 365 -14.07 16.08 -7.35
C ALA A 365 -13.52 15.12 -6.27
N GLY A 366 -12.29 14.66 -6.39
CA GLY A 366 -11.55 14.01 -5.32
C GLY A 366 -11.06 15.06 -4.33
N LEU A 367 -11.38 14.93 -3.04
CA LEU A 367 -11.06 15.91 -2.01
C LEU A 367 -10.28 15.27 -0.86
N ALA A 368 -9.01 15.66 -0.69
CA ALA A 368 -8.17 15.24 0.44
C ALA A 368 -7.73 16.47 1.25
N VAL A 369 -8.07 16.49 2.54
CA VAL A 369 -7.84 17.68 3.39
C VAL A 369 -7.26 17.26 4.73
N GLN A 370 -6.09 17.82 5.05
CA GLN A 370 -5.44 17.53 6.33
C GLN A 370 -6.13 18.20 7.52
N SER A 371 -6.52 19.48 7.38
CA SER A 371 -7.19 20.24 8.45
C SER A 371 -8.71 20.01 8.48
N GLY A 372 -9.24 19.57 9.62
CA GLY A 372 -10.70 19.39 9.79
C GLY A 372 -11.50 20.69 9.60
N GLY A 373 -11.05 21.82 10.14
CA GLY A 373 -11.73 23.11 10.00
C GLY A 373 -11.81 23.55 8.53
N VAL A 374 -10.71 23.39 7.79
CA VAL A 374 -10.66 23.68 6.35
C VAL A 374 -11.55 22.72 5.56
N ALA A 375 -11.59 21.44 5.92
CA ALA A 375 -12.44 20.46 5.27
C ALA A 375 -13.93 20.84 5.38
N ILE A 376 -14.40 21.26 6.56
CA ILE A 376 -15.78 21.74 6.76
C ILE A 376 -16.06 22.96 5.87
N ALA A 377 -15.13 23.92 5.82
CA ALA A 377 -15.28 25.12 5.00
C ALA A 377 -15.33 24.80 3.50
N LEU A 378 -14.44 23.93 3.03
CA LEU A 378 -14.37 23.49 1.64
C LEU A 378 -15.62 22.72 1.22
N LEU A 379 -16.08 21.75 2.02
CA LEU A 379 -17.31 21.00 1.73
C LEU A 379 -18.52 21.93 1.62
N LYS A 380 -18.64 22.90 2.54
CA LYS A 380 -19.71 23.91 2.47
C LYS A 380 -19.63 24.75 1.19
N GLN A 381 -18.43 25.16 0.77
CA GLN A 381 -18.25 25.97 -0.43
C GLN A 381 -18.48 25.18 -1.71
N LEU A 382 -17.97 23.95 -1.80
CA LEU A 382 -18.17 23.06 -2.95
C LEU A 382 -19.67 22.79 -3.16
N ASN A 383 -20.40 22.43 -2.09
CA ASN A 383 -21.85 22.25 -2.16
C ASN A 383 -22.57 23.53 -2.61
N ARG A 384 -22.17 24.70 -2.11
CA ARG A 384 -22.75 26.00 -2.55
C ARG A 384 -22.50 26.28 -4.03
N LEU A 385 -21.36 25.86 -4.56
CA LEU A 385 -20.99 26.01 -5.97
C LEU A 385 -21.57 24.89 -6.85
N GLY A 386 -22.26 23.90 -6.29
CA GLY A 386 -22.75 22.74 -7.03
C GLY A 386 -21.65 21.78 -7.49
N ILE A 387 -20.46 21.85 -6.88
CA ILE A 387 -19.36 20.94 -7.17
C ILE A 387 -19.46 19.75 -6.21
N GLY A 388 -19.88 18.60 -6.74
CA GLY A 388 -19.92 17.36 -5.98
C GLY A 388 -18.55 16.67 -5.89
N VAL A 389 -18.40 15.81 -4.90
CA VAL A 389 -17.17 15.14 -4.50
C VAL A 389 -17.30 13.63 -4.73
N SER A 390 -16.38 13.02 -5.47
CA SER A 390 -16.35 11.57 -5.73
C SER A 390 -15.88 10.81 -4.49
N THR A 391 -14.71 11.19 -3.98
CA THR A 391 -14.11 10.63 -2.77
C THR A 391 -13.63 11.77 -1.87
N PHE A 392 -13.96 11.70 -0.58
CA PHE A 392 -13.55 12.63 0.46
C PHE A 392 -12.66 11.91 1.49
N ALA A 393 -11.53 12.53 1.83
CA ALA A 393 -10.69 12.08 2.93
C ALA A 393 -10.24 13.25 3.80
N SER A 394 -10.64 13.24 5.07
CA SER A 394 -9.99 14.06 6.10
C SER A 394 -8.79 13.29 6.63
N LEU A 395 -7.57 13.78 6.40
CA LEU A 395 -6.35 13.03 6.74
C LEU A 395 -5.95 13.16 8.21
N GLY A 396 -6.34 14.27 8.86
CA GLY A 396 -5.98 14.56 10.24
C GLY A 396 -4.47 14.59 10.45
N ASP A 397 -4.00 13.90 11.48
CA ASP A 397 -2.57 13.85 11.82
C ASP A 397 -1.75 13.03 10.81
N LYS A 398 -2.41 12.29 9.89
CA LYS A 398 -1.80 11.66 8.72
C LYS A 398 -0.65 10.72 9.10
N TYR A 399 -0.94 9.76 9.96
CA TYR A 399 0.05 8.79 10.46
C TYR A 399 0.41 7.71 9.42
N ASP A 400 -0.49 7.43 8.47
CA ASP A 400 -0.27 6.44 7.41
C ASP A 400 -0.70 7.00 6.04
N VAL A 401 -2.00 6.97 5.72
CA VAL A 401 -2.51 7.43 4.42
C VAL A 401 -2.22 8.92 4.23
N SER A 402 -1.51 9.25 3.17
CA SER A 402 -0.97 10.58 2.89
C SER A 402 -1.59 11.21 1.65
N GLY A 403 -1.22 12.48 1.38
CA GLY A 403 -1.58 13.14 0.13
C GLY A 403 -1.03 12.45 -1.12
N ASN A 404 0.07 11.67 -1.01
CA ASN A 404 0.60 10.88 -2.13
C ASN A 404 -0.36 9.75 -2.48
N ASP A 405 -0.84 9.03 -1.47
CA ASP A 405 -1.78 7.91 -1.63
C ASP A 405 -3.09 8.41 -2.22
N MET A 406 -3.63 9.50 -1.69
CA MET A 406 -4.87 10.11 -2.18
C MET A 406 -4.74 10.59 -3.63
N LEU A 407 -3.62 11.20 -4.01
CA LEU A 407 -3.43 11.64 -5.38
C LEU A 407 -3.33 10.47 -6.36
N GLN A 408 -2.77 9.34 -5.95
CA GLN A 408 -2.77 8.13 -6.76
C GLN A 408 -4.14 7.48 -6.84
N TRP A 409 -4.90 7.46 -5.74
CA TRP A 409 -6.31 7.06 -5.77
C TRP A 409 -7.08 7.88 -6.80
N PHE A 410 -7.03 9.22 -6.72
CA PHE A 410 -7.72 10.11 -7.65
C PHE A 410 -7.28 9.91 -9.10
N GLU A 411 -6.00 9.65 -9.37
CA GLU A 411 -5.49 9.36 -10.71
C GLU A 411 -6.07 8.03 -11.27
N THR A 412 -6.37 7.06 -10.41
CA THR A 412 -6.87 5.74 -10.83
C THR A 412 -8.37 5.58 -10.79
N ASP A 413 -9.06 6.38 -10.00
CA ASP A 413 -10.49 6.29 -9.79
C ASP A 413 -11.25 6.82 -11.01
N PRO A 414 -12.05 5.99 -11.71
CA PRO A 414 -12.76 6.42 -12.91
C PRO A 414 -13.84 7.49 -12.64
N HIS A 415 -14.20 7.73 -11.37
CA HIS A 415 -15.18 8.74 -10.98
C HIS A 415 -14.56 10.09 -10.64
N THR A 416 -13.24 10.19 -10.57
CA THR A 416 -12.54 11.42 -10.18
C THR A 416 -12.02 12.17 -11.40
N GLU A 417 -12.54 13.37 -11.63
CA GLU A 417 -12.16 14.25 -12.75
C GLU A 417 -11.36 15.49 -12.30
N LEU A 418 -11.30 15.76 -11.00
CA LEU A 418 -10.57 16.89 -10.41
C LEU A 418 -10.00 16.47 -9.05
N ALA A 419 -8.69 16.60 -8.84
CA ALA A 419 -8.08 16.39 -7.54
C ALA A 419 -7.91 17.71 -6.80
N VAL A 420 -8.48 17.83 -5.60
CA VAL A 420 -8.35 18.96 -4.69
C VAL A 420 -7.67 18.50 -3.41
N LEU A 421 -6.49 19.04 -3.13
CA LEU A 421 -5.71 18.72 -1.94
C LEU A 421 -5.47 19.97 -1.09
N HIS A 422 -5.66 19.84 0.22
CA HIS A 422 -5.14 20.80 1.19
C HIS A 422 -4.21 20.06 2.14
N LEU A 423 -2.92 20.37 2.07
CA LEU A 423 -1.86 19.69 2.80
C LEU A 423 -1.06 20.72 3.61
N GLU A 424 -0.73 20.35 4.85
CA GLU A 424 0.17 21.12 5.71
C GLU A 424 1.58 20.53 5.70
N SER A 425 1.70 19.25 5.32
CA SER A 425 2.99 18.62 5.07
C SER A 425 2.92 17.64 3.90
N PHE A 426 3.98 17.60 3.11
CA PHE A 426 4.21 16.59 2.09
C PHE A 426 5.14 15.54 2.71
N GLY A 427 4.66 14.31 2.94
CA GLY A 427 5.45 13.27 3.63
C GLY A 427 6.80 13.04 2.94
N ASN A 428 6.77 12.58 1.68
CA ASN A 428 7.92 12.63 0.78
C ASN A 428 7.63 13.66 -0.33
N PRO A 429 8.19 14.89 -0.26
CA PRO A 429 7.96 15.95 -1.24
C PRO A 429 8.42 15.59 -2.66
N ARG A 430 9.49 14.79 -2.80
CA ARG A 430 10.01 14.34 -4.09
C ARG A 430 9.04 13.37 -4.76
N LYS A 431 8.58 12.36 -4.02
CA LYS A 431 7.53 11.43 -4.46
C LYS A 431 6.23 12.20 -4.79
N PHE A 432 5.82 13.16 -3.96
CA PHE A 432 4.65 14.00 -4.25
C PHE A 432 4.81 14.74 -5.58
N SER A 433 5.93 15.43 -5.80
CA SER A 433 6.18 16.17 -7.02
C SER A 433 6.17 15.28 -8.27
N ARG A 434 6.73 14.06 -8.18
CA ARG A 434 6.69 13.04 -9.25
C ARG A 434 5.25 12.63 -9.56
N ILE A 435 4.48 12.24 -8.54
CA ILE A 435 3.08 11.81 -8.69
C ILE A 435 2.23 12.97 -9.24
N ALA A 436 2.36 14.18 -8.70
CA ALA A 436 1.56 15.33 -9.12
C ALA A 436 1.81 15.75 -10.57
N ARG A 437 3.07 15.72 -11.04
CA ARG A 437 3.37 15.96 -12.46
C ARG A 437 2.72 14.92 -13.37
N ARG A 438 2.77 13.64 -12.97
CA ARG A 438 2.13 12.54 -13.72
C ARG A 438 0.62 12.67 -13.72
N ALA A 439 0.00 12.75 -12.54
CA ALA A 439 -1.45 12.88 -12.37
C ALA A 439 -2.00 14.12 -13.07
N GLY A 440 -1.28 15.25 -13.02
CA GLY A 440 -1.63 16.49 -13.70
C GLY A 440 -1.73 16.40 -15.23
N ARG A 441 -1.14 15.37 -15.85
CA ARG A 441 -1.32 15.08 -17.29
C ARG A 441 -2.65 14.39 -17.58
N ALA A 442 -3.23 13.72 -16.59
CA ALA A 442 -4.48 12.96 -16.71
C ALA A 442 -5.70 13.74 -16.18
N ILE A 443 -5.59 14.30 -14.97
CA ILE A 443 -6.64 15.07 -14.30
C ILE A 443 -6.09 16.39 -13.74
N PRO A 444 -6.86 17.50 -13.73
CA PRO A 444 -6.45 18.72 -13.04
C PRO A 444 -6.18 18.48 -11.56
N VAL A 445 -5.06 19.01 -11.06
CA VAL A 445 -4.66 18.93 -9.65
C VAL A 445 -4.58 20.34 -9.07
N LEU A 446 -5.45 20.63 -8.10
CA LEU A 446 -5.42 21.84 -7.29
C LEU A 446 -4.88 21.49 -5.90
N THR A 447 -3.78 22.11 -5.48
CA THR A 447 -3.21 21.91 -4.15
C THR A 447 -3.04 23.25 -3.44
N VAL A 448 -3.52 23.32 -2.19
CA VAL A 448 -3.24 24.41 -1.27
C VAL A 448 -2.23 23.91 -0.25
N ASP A 449 -1.09 24.59 -0.23
CA ASP A 449 0.01 24.35 0.71
C ASP A 449 -0.09 25.38 1.85
N ALA A 450 -0.59 24.95 3.00
CA ALA A 450 -0.78 25.80 4.16
C ALA A 450 0.52 25.86 4.99
N GLY A 451 1.18 27.03 5.01
CA GLY A 451 2.44 27.22 5.76
C GLY A 451 3.46 28.16 5.11
N ARG A 452 3.15 28.81 3.98
CA ARG A 452 4.11 29.67 3.25
C ARG A 452 4.26 31.11 3.76
N SER A 453 4.05 31.35 5.05
CA SER A 453 4.40 32.65 5.65
C SER A 453 5.74 32.47 6.39
N PRO A 454 6.82 33.16 5.99
CA PRO A 454 7.97 33.29 6.88
C PRO A 454 7.46 33.88 8.18
N SER A 455 7.71 33.22 9.31
CA SER A 455 7.42 33.75 10.63
C SER A 455 8.05 35.14 10.73
N ALA A 456 7.22 36.17 10.89
CA ALA A 456 7.66 37.55 11.05
C ALA A 456 8.28 37.79 12.43
#